data_AF-A0A376VNC9-F1
#
_entry.id   AF-A0A376VNC9-F1
#
_cell.length_a   1.000
_cell.length_b   1.000
_cell.length_c   1.000
_cell.angle_alpha   90.00
_cell.angle_beta   90.00
_cell.angle_gamma   90.00
#
_symmetry.space_group_name_H-M   'P 1'
#
loop_
_entity.id
_entity.type
_entity.pdbx_description
1 polymer ?
#
loop_
_entity_poly.entity_id
_entity_poly.type
_entity_poly.pdbx_seq_one_letter_code
_entity_poly.pdbx_strand_id
1 'polypeptide(L)'
;MRTWLRIEFLIQQLTVNLPIADHAGALHFFRNVSELLDVFERGEVRTELLKELDRQQRKLQTWIGVPGVDQSRIEALIQQLKAAGSVLISAPRIGQFLREDRLIALVRQRLSIPGGCCSLIYLHCTFGCIYPRRSATAR
;
A
#
# COMPACT_ATOMS: atom_id res chain seq x y z
N MET A 1 8.97 -14.25 -0.66
CA MET A 1 8.92 -13.73 -2.05
C MET A 1 7.52 -13.66 -2.63
N ARG A 2 6.71 -14.74 -2.65
CA ARG A 2 5.33 -14.73 -3.22
C ARG A 2 4.46 -13.57 -2.71
N THR A 3 4.49 -13.29 -1.41
CA THR A 3 3.68 -12.22 -0.80
C THR A 3 4.09 -10.82 -1.27
N TRP A 4 5.38 -10.56 -1.50
CA TRP A 4 5.86 -9.25 -1.96
C TRP A 4 5.46 -8.96 -3.40
N LEU A 5 5.63 -9.93 -4.30
CA LEU A 5 5.17 -9.78 -5.68
C LEU A 5 3.66 -9.57 -5.75
N ARG A 6 2.90 -10.24 -4.87
CA ARG A 6 1.46 -10.00 -4.79
C ARG A 6 1.12 -8.59 -4.31
N ILE A 7 1.82 -8.09 -3.28
CA ILE A 7 1.61 -6.71 -2.79
C ILE A 7 1.98 -5.69 -3.86
N GLU A 8 3.12 -5.86 -4.52
CA GLU A 8 3.57 -4.99 -5.61
C GLU A 8 2.55 -4.97 -6.74
N PHE A 9 2.10 -6.14 -7.19
CA PHE A 9 1.06 -6.25 -8.20
C PHE A 9 -0.24 -5.55 -7.77
N LEU A 10 -0.72 -5.79 -6.54
CA LEU A 10 -1.93 -5.14 -6.02
C LEU A 10 -1.78 -3.61 -5.96
N ILE A 11 -0.63 -3.10 -5.52
CA ILE A 11 -0.37 -1.65 -5.47
C ILE A 11 -0.35 -1.05 -6.88
N GLN A 12 0.26 -1.74 -7.85
CA GLN A 12 0.25 -1.31 -9.25
C GLN A 12 -1.16 -1.30 -9.83
N GLN A 13 -2.00 -2.31 -9.54
CA GLN A 13 -3.38 -2.35 -10.01
C GLN A 13 -4.23 -1.19 -9.47
N LEU A 14 -3.93 -0.68 -8.27
CA LEU A 14 -4.63 0.49 -7.71
C LEU A 14 -4.40 1.76 -8.52
N THR A 15 -3.27 1.89 -9.22
CA THR A 15 -2.94 3.10 -9.99
C THR A 15 -3.38 3.03 -11.45
N VAL A 16 -3.56 1.84 -12.01
CA VAL A 16 -3.87 1.63 -13.44
C VAL A 16 -5.24 2.23 -13.83
N ASN A 17 -6.23 2.17 -12.95
CA ASN A 17 -7.61 2.61 -13.24
C ASN A 17 -7.95 3.99 -12.65
N LEU A 18 -6.94 4.81 -12.36
CA LEU A 18 -7.13 6.20 -11.95
C LEU A 18 -7.13 7.12 -13.19
N PRO A 19 -8.05 8.10 -13.31
CA PRO A 19 -9.14 8.42 -12.38
C PRO A 19 -10.33 7.46 -12.52
N ILE A 20 -10.99 7.17 -11.39
CA ILE A 20 -12.17 6.31 -11.34
C ILE A 20 -13.35 7.05 -11.96
N ALA A 21 -13.76 6.65 -13.17
CA ALA A 21 -14.87 7.27 -13.91
C ALA A 21 -16.15 6.42 -13.88
N ASP A 22 -16.02 5.12 -13.65
CA ASP A 22 -17.09 4.14 -13.82
C ASP A 22 -17.23 3.21 -12.61
N HIS A 23 -18.38 2.55 -12.54
CA HIS A 23 -18.69 1.60 -11.47
C HIS A 23 -17.75 0.40 -11.45
N ALA A 24 -17.35 -0.09 -12.64
CA ALA A 24 -16.44 -1.23 -12.73
C ALA A 24 -15.03 -0.84 -12.26
N GLY A 25 -14.55 0.36 -12.60
CA GLY A 25 -13.32 0.93 -12.06
C GLY A 25 -13.33 1.08 -10.53
N ALA A 26 -14.43 1.58 -9.96
CA ALA A 26 -14.58 1.68 -8.50
C ALA A 26 -14.57 0.31 -7.83
N LEU A 27 -15.31 -0.66 -8.36
CA LEU A 27 -15.32 -2.04 -7.87
C LEU A 27 -13.94 -2.68 -7.94
N HIS A 28 -13.23 -2.49 -9.06
CA HIS A 28 -11.88 -2.98 -9.23
C HIS A 28 -10.95 -2.39 -8.17
N PHE A 29 -11.03 -1.08 -7.92
CA PHE A 29 -10.25 -0.42 -6.88
C PHE A 29 -10.52 -1.02 -5.50
N PHE A 30 -11.79 -1.07 -5.06
CA PHE A 30 -12.13 -1.59 -3.74
C PHE A 30 -11.80 -3.08 -3.56
N ARG A 31 -11.90 -3.89 -4.62
CA ARG A 31 -11.49 -5.30 -4.59
C ARG A 31 -9.98 -5.42 -4.35
N ASN A 32 -9.16 -4.68 -5.09
CA ASN A 32 -7.71 -4.67 -4.89
C ASN A 32 -7.33 -4.16 -3.48
N VAL A 33 -7.99 -3.11 -2.99
CA VAL A 33 -7.78 -2.61 -1.61
C VAL A 33 -8.14 -3.68 -0.58
N SER A 34 -9.27 -4.38 -0.75
CA SER A 34 -9.67 -5.43 0.19
C SER A 34 -8.68 -6.58 0.20
N GLU A 35 -8.24 -7.04 -0.98
CA GLU A 35 -7.23 -8.10 -1.06
C GLU A 35 -5.89 -7.66 -0.42
N LEU A 36 -5.50 -6.41 -0.62
CA LEU A 36 -4.30 -5.84 0.00
C LEU A 36 -4.42 -5.82 1.53
N LEU A 37 -5.58 -5.41 2.07
CA LEU A 37 -5.86 -5.43 3.50
C LEU A 37 -5.85 -6.85 4.08
N ASP A 38 -6.40 -7.83 3.37
CA ASP A 38 -6.40 -9.23 3.80
C ASP A 38 -4.97 -9.80 3.85
N VAL A 39 -4.10 -9.41 2.90
CA VAL A 39 -2.67 -9.77 2.92
C VAL A 39 -1.96 -9.13 4.13
N PHE A 40 -2.26 -7.87 4.44
CA PHE A 40 -1.71 -7.20 5.63
C PHE A 40 -2.23 -7.75 6.96
N GLU A 41 -3.39 -8.41 6.96
CA GLU A 41 -3.98 -9.02 8.15
C GLU A 41 -3.34 -10.38 8.48
N ARG A 42 -3.00 -11.14 7.45
CA ARG A 42 -2.45 -12.51 7.57
C ARG A 42 -0.94 -12.56 7.74
N GLY A 43 -0.22 -11.51 7.37
CA GLY A 43 1.24 -11.50 7.37
C GLY A 43 1.82 -10.29 8.09
N GLU A 44 2.87 -10.52 8.88
CA GLU A 44 3.70 -9.43 9.40
C GLU A 44 4.60 -8.85 8.31
N VAL A 45 4.00 -8.16 7.35
CA VAL A 45 4.73 -7.56 6.21
C VAL A 45 5.82 -6.60 6.68
N ARG A 46 5.57 -5.88 7.79
CA ARG A 46 6.54 -4.95 8.38
C ARG A 46 7.82 -5.67 8.84
N THR A 47 7.70 -6.72 9.65
CA THR A 47 8.86 -7.38 10.24
C THR A 47 9.68 -8.08 9.15
N GLU A 48 9.03 -8.69 8.17
CA GLU A 48 9.69 -9.30 7.02
C GLU A 48 10.40 -8.26 6.13
N LEU A 49 9.80 -7.08 5.92
CA LEU A 49 10.46 -5.98 5.19
C LEU A 49 11.68 -5.45 5.94
N LEU A 50 11.59 -5.27 7.26
CA LEU A 50 12.74 -4.82 8.07
C LEU A 50 13.90 -5.81 8.01
N LYS A 51 13.60 -7.12 8.15
CA LYS A 51 14.62 -8.17 8.01
C LYS A 51 15.28 -8.15 6.63
N GLU A 52 14.51 -7.97 5.56
CA GLU A 52 15.09 -7.91 4.22
C GLU A 52 15.93 -6.65 4.01
N LEU A 53 15.51 -5.49 4.52
CA LEU A 53 16.30 -4.25 4.49
C LEU A 53 17.66 -4.46 5.17
N ASP A 54 17.68 -5.09 6.35
CA ASP A 54 18.93 -5.42 7.06
C ASP A 54 19.78 -6.42 6.26
N ARG A 55 19.16 -7.42 5.62
CA ARG A 55 19.86 -8.38 4.77
C ARG A 55 20.53 -7.70 3.58
N GLN A 56 19.85 -6.75 2.94
CA GLN A 56 20.41 -5.99 1.81
C GLN A 56 21.52 -5.04 2.27
N GLN A 57 21.39 -4.40 3.43
CA GLN A 57 22.47 -3.59 4.00
C GLN A 57 23.74 -4.42 4.25
N ARG A 58 23.62 -5.61 4.85
CA ARG A 58 24.77 -6.51 5.08
C ARG A 58 25.42 -6.95 3.77
N LYS A 59 24.62 -7.25 2.75
CA LYS A 59 25.14 -7.56 1.41
C LYS A 59 25.92 -6.39 0.83
N LEU A 60 25.37 -5.17 0.87
CA LEU A 60 26.06 -3.97 0.38
C LEU A 60 27.36 -3.70 1.13
N GLN A 61 27.40 -3.96 2.44
CA GLN A 61 28.63 -3.85 3.24
C GLN A 61 29.73 -4.81 2.77
N THR A 62 29.41 -6.01 2.28
CA THR A 62 30.44 -6.94 1.76
C THR A 62 31.11 -6.46 0.47
N TRP A 63 30.49 -5.52 -0.26
CA TRP A 63 31.08 -4.91 -1.46
C TRP A 63 32.02 -3.74 -1.14
N ILE A 64 32.06 -3.29 0.12
CA ILE A 64 33.00 -2.27 0.57
C ILE A 64 34.40 -2.88 0.61
N GLY A 65 35.33 -2.28 -0.12
CA GLY A 65 36.73 -2.76 -0.23
C GLY A 65 37.03 -3.61 -1.45
N VAL A 66 36.04 -3.89 -2.31
CA VAL A 66 36.28 -4.54 -3.62
C VAL A 66 36.90 -3.52 -4.59
N PRO A 67 38.04 -3.82 -5.24
CA PRO A 67 38.66 -2.90 -6.19
C PRO A 67 37.75 -2.66 -7.40
N GLY A 68 37.60 -1.40 -7.82
CA GLY A 68 36.76 -0.99 -8.95
C GLY A 68 35.30 -0.65 -8.60
N VAL A 69 34.93 -0.71 -7.32
CA VAL A 69 33.57 -0.39 -6.85
C VAL A 69 33.48 1.05 -6.35
N ASP A 70 32.42 1.76 -6.76
CA ASP A 70 32.13 3.12 -6.30
C ASP A 70 31.55 3.10 -4.88
N GLN A 71 32.42 3.34 -3.90
CA GLN A 71 32.08 3.33 -2.48
C GLN A 71 31.03 4.39 -2.12
N SER A 72 31.07 5.55 -2.77
CA SER A 72 30.15 6.67 -2.48
C SER A 72 28.69 6.30 -2.77
N ARG A 73 28.44 5.56 -3.86
CA ARG A 73 27.10 5.07 -4.21
C ARG A 73 26.62 4.00 -3.24
N ILE A 74 27.50 3.11 -2.80
CA ILE A 74 27.15 2.05 -1.84
C ILE A 74 26.74 2.68 -0.51
N GLU A 75 27.52 3.63 -0.01
CA GLU A 75 27.19 4.34 1.23
C GLU A 75 25.87 5.10 1.11
N ALA A 76 25.64 5.80 -0.01
CA ALA A 76 24.38 6.47 -0.27
C ALA A 76 23.19 5.49 -0.27
N LEU A 77 23.32 4.32 -0.91
CA LEU A 77 22.29 3.28 -0.91
C LEU A 77 22.03 2.71 0.48
N ILE A 78 23.08 2.46 1.27
CA ILE A 78 22.94 1.99 2.66
C ILE A 78 22.20 3.03 3.49
N GLN A 79 22.49 4.33 3.32
CA GLN A 79 21.78 5.40 4.03
C GLN A 79 20.31 5.48 3.61
N GLN A 80 20.00 5.32 2.33
CA GLN A 80 18.61 5.26 1.85
C GLN A 80 17.85 4.08 2.46
N LEU A 81 18.46 2.89 2.55
CA LEU A 81 17.85 1.71 3.18
C LEU A 81 17.62 1.92 4.67
N LYS A 82 18.56 2.56 5.39
CA LYS A 82 18.39 2.91 6.81
C LYS A 82 17.28 3.93 7.03
N ALA A 83 17.23 4.98 6.20
CA ALA A 83 16.17 5.98 6.25
C ALA A 83 14.79 5.34 6.01
N ALA A 84 14.65 4.53 4.96
CA ALA A 84 13.42 3.79 4.67
C ALA A 84 13.02 2.85 5.83
N GLY A 85 13.98 2.16 6.44
CA GLY A 85 13.75 1.34 7.63
C GLY A 85 13.22 2.14 8.82
N SER A 86 13.81 3.32 9.09
CA SER A 86 13.36 4.20 10.19
C SER A 86 11.94 4.73 9.99
N VAL A 87 11.58 5.06 8.74
CA VAL A 87 10.21 5.47 8.37
C VAL A 87 9.25 4.29 8.57
N LEU A 88 9.65 3.08 8.18
CA LEU A 88 8.82 1.89 8.32
C LEU A 88 8.58 1.50 9.79
N ILE A 89 9.56 1.72 10.67
CA ILE A 89 9.46 1.48 12.12
C ILE A 89 8.51 2.49 12.77
N SER A 90 8.66 3.78 12.43
CA SER A 90 7.83 4.86 12.97
C SER A 90 6.40 4.90 12.41
N ALA A 91 6.17 4.25 11.27
CA ALA A 91 4.85 4.22 10.65
C ALA A 91 3.80 3.50 11.53
N PRO A 92 2.55 3.99 11.56
CA PRO A 92 1.43 3.29 12.19
C PRO A 92 1.14 1.96 11.48
N ARG A 93 0.36 1.08 12.11
CA ARG A 93 0.10 -0.28 11.60
C ARG A 93 -0.34 -0.22 10.14
N ILE A 94 0.35 -0.98 9.28
CA ILE A 94 0.12 -0.95 7.82
C ILE A 94 -1.35 -1.30 7.54
N GLY A 95 -2.00 -0.46 6.74
CA GLY A 95 -3.41 -0.61 6.38
C GLY A 95 -4.41 -0.17 7.45
N GLN A 96 -3.98 0.36 8.60
CA GLN A 96 -4.90 0.85 9.64
C GLN A 96 -5.81 1.97 9.13
N PHE A 97 -5.23 2.97 8.46
CA PHE A 97 -5.98 4.09 7.87
C PHE A 97 -7.07 3.61 6.90
N LEU A 98 -6.74 2.64 6.03
CA LEU A 98 -7.68 2.06 5.08
C LEU A 98 -8.76 1.19 5.73
N ARG A 99 -8.47 0.60 6.90
CA ARG A 99 -9.47 -0.16 7.68
C ARG A 99 -10.45 0.76 8.41
N GLU A 100 -9.97 1.88 8.93
CA GLU A 100 -10.78 2.85 9.68
C GLU A 100 -11.69 3.70 8.76
N ASP A 101 -11.43 3.69 7.46
CA ASP A 101 -12.28 4.34 6.48
C ASP A 101 -13.65 3.64 6.37
N ARG A 102 -14.70 4.40 6.69
CA ARG A 102 -16.10 3.93 6.68
C ARG A 102 -16.53 3.45 5.28
N LEU A 103 -16.07 4.09 4.21
CA LEU A 103 -16.43 3.71 2.85
C LEU A 103 -15.84 2.34 2.51
N ILE A 104 -14.56 2.14 2.83
CA ILE A 104 -13.87 0.87 2.58
C ILE A 104 -14.51 -0.24 3.41
N ALA A 105 -14.82 0.00 4.68
CA ALA A 105 -15.49 -0.97 5.54
C ALA A 105 -16.86 -1.42 4.98
N LEU A 106 -17.69 -0.46 4.55
CA LEU A 106 -19.01 -0.74 3.96
C LEU A 106 -18.92 -1.54 2.67
N VAL A 107 -17.98 -1.17 1.78
CA VAL A 107 -17.79 -1.88 0.51
C VAL A 107 -17.26 -3.29 0.75
N ARG A 108 -16.30 -3.48 1.67
CA ARG A 108 -15.78 -4.82 2.03
C ARG A 108 -16.87 -5.77 2.52
N GLN A 109 -17.79 -5.30 3.36
CA GLN A 109 -18.90 -6.13 3.85
C GLN A 109 -19.79 -6.62 2.69
N ARG A 110 -19.98 -5.79 1.65
CA ARG A 110 -20.83 -6.10 0.49
C ARG A 110 -20.12 -6.89 -0.61
N LEU A 111 -18.80 -6.77 -0.73
CA LEU A 111 -17.98 -7.55 -1.67
C LEU A 111 -18.05 -9.06 -1.42
N SER A 112 -18.37 -9.48 -0.18
CA SER A 112 -18.60 -10.89 0.18
C SER A 112 -19.88 -11.48 -0.45
N ILE A 113 -20.83 -10.62 -0.86
CA ILE A 113 -22.11 -11.04 -1.44
C ILE A 113 -21.98 -10.98 -2.98
N PRO A 114 -22.11 -12.11 -3.71
CA PRO A 114 -22.12 -12.08 -5.18
C PRO A 114 -23.29 -11.21 -5.67
N GLY A 115 -23.00 -10.14 -6.41
CA GLY A 115 -23.99 -9.18 -6.92
C GLY A 115 -24.43 -8.08 -5.94
N GLY A 116 -23.91 -8.05 -4.70
CA GLY A 116 -24.34 -7.11 -3.65
C GLY A 116 -23.95 -5.64 -3.87
N CYS A 117 -23.08 -5.35 -4.84
CA CYS A 117 -22.60 -3.99 -5.09
C CYS A 117 -23.31 -3.26 -6.25
N CYS A 118 -24.14 -3.93 -7.04
CA CYS A 118 -24.70 -3.39 -8.30
C CYS A 118 -25.58 -2.12 -8.14
N SER A 119 -26.18 -1.88 -6.97
CA SER A 119 -27.12 -0.76 -6.77
C SER A 119 -26.62 0.34 -5.82
N LEU A 120 -25.66 0.05 -4.94
CA LEU A 120 -25.30 0.92 -3.80
C LEU A 120 -24.01 1.73 -3.98
N ILE A 121 -23.09 1.33 -4.87
CA ILE A 121 -21.92 2.15 -5.20
C ILE A 121 -22.35 3.44 -5.87
N TYR A 122 -23.47 3.44 -6.61
CA TYR A 122 -24.05 4.69 -7.11
C TYR A 122 -24.30 5.65 -5.95
N LEU A 123 -25.09 5.32 -4.94
CA LEU A 123 -25.53 6.28 -3.92
C LEU A 123 -24.39 6.86 -3.07
N HIS A 124 -23.40 6.04 -2.70
CA HIS A 124 -22.31 6.50 -1.82
C HIS A 124 -21.11 7.08 -2.58
N CYS A 125 -20.87 6.65 -3.81
CA CYS A 125 -19.80 7.17 -4.66
C CYS A 125 -20.23 8.43 -5.40
N THR A 126 -21.50 8.61 -5.82
CA THR A 126 -21.97 9.95 -6.24
C THR A 126 -21.98 10.92 -5.07
N PHE A 127 -22.36 10.54 -3.84
CA PHE A 127 -22.24 11.47 -2.71
C PHE A 127 -20.77 11.81 -2.37
N GLY A 128 -19.84 10.86 -2.49
CA GLY A 128 -18.40 11.10 -2.27
C GLY A 128 -17.69 11.87 -3.40
N CYS A 129 -18.12 11.70 -4.66
CA CYS A 129 -17.57 12.42 -5.81
C CYS A 129 -18.26 13.78 -6.07
N ILE A 130 -19.52 13.96 -5.64
CA ILE A 130 -20.25 15.24 -5.77
C ILE A 130 -19.92 16.19 -4.60
N TYR A 131 -19.56 15.68 -3.42
CA TYR A 131 -19.00 16.50 -2.35
C TYR A 131 -17.48 16.37 -2.32
N PRO A 132 -16.71 17.29 -2.95
CA PRO A 132 -15.31 17.40 -2.62
C PRO A 132 -15.25 17.78 -1.14
N ARG A 133 -14.74 16.90 -0.28
CA ARG A 133 -14.20 17.32 1.01
C ARG A 133 -13.05 18.28 0.70
N ARG A 134 -13.38 19.57 0.56
CA ARG A 134 -12.46 20.66 0.86
C ARG A 134 -11.86 20.32 2.22
N SER A 135 -10.57 20.06 2.21
CA SER A 135 -9.67 20.26 3.33
C SER A 135 -10.03 21.58 4.01
N ALA A 136 -10.85 21.49 5.06
CA ALA A 136 -10.98 22.56 6.03
C ALA A 136 -9.79 22.42 6.98
N THR A 137 -8.73 23.13 6.64
CA THR A 137 -7.75 23.67 7.56
C THR A 137 -8.50 24.24 8.76
N ALA A 138 -8.43 23.58 9.92
CA ALA A 138 -8.79 24.19 11.19
C ALA A 138 -7.49 24.64 11.86
N ARG A 139 -7.26 25.95 11.80
CA ARG A 139 -6.50 26.68 12.82
C ARG A 139 -7.28 26.67 14.12
#